data_AF-A0A8H6GFA4-F1
#
_entry.id   AF-A0A8H6GFA4-F1
#
_cell.length_a   1.000
_cell.length_b   1.000
_cell.length_c   1.000
_cell.angle_alpha   90.00
_cell.angle_beta   90.00
_cell.angle_gamma   90.00
#
_symmetry.space_group_name_H-M   'P 1'
#
loop_
_entity.id
_entity.type
_entity.pdbx_description
1 polymer ?
#
loop_
_entity_poly.entity_id
_entity_poly.type
_entity_poly.pdbx_seq_one_letter_code
_entity_poly.pdbx_strand_id
1 'polypeptide(L)'
;MENYTRVWEDYKDSSGEEQMRARDTLKTTHIAFLSVVRAAVPKFRVQRFAVPPLPLFSLVANVHLMLLSDGIRHCIAWGYSEKNVNTMSAEFKKKTAIYSGATATAIDLEIPTNIVDTWKDAYSDLAVPASGSAGNEEGYDDLDYATYAYKVYRKGRGQVKPYRAKLNDADNRGSTAAAALRAYADYDSGMVMNMLNYAEYWPYLAGDKMPEYVLKRSDREIFFGPYGRHTTNATWSESGEAPITDRGPRITSAVYYGQKLGKVKFWNNNDKALECGSRKHGSYYGYAAPPGYRLTSVHITKWERFTPPCCEGIILGFRPSIIEFTPN
;
A
#
# COMPACT_ATOMS: atom_id res chain seq x y z
N MET A 1 13.96 14.04 -12.44
CA MET A 1 14.34 12.62 -12.62
C MET A 1 15.22 12.44 -13.84
N GLU A 2 14.75 12.66 -15.07
CA GLU A 2 15.54 12.44 -16.30
C GLU A 2 16.92 13.10 -16.28
N ASN A 3 17.01 14.39 -15.93
CA ASN A 3 18.32 15.06 -15.84
C ASN A 3 19.22 14.48 -14.73
N TYR A 4 18.65 14.02 -13.61
CA TYR A 4 19.43 13.39 -12.54
C TYR A 4 19.97 12.03 -12.99
N THR A 5 19.15 11.22 -13.67
CA THR A 5 19.55 9.93 -14.24
C THR A 5 20.65 10.11 -15.29
N ARG A 6 20.50 11.07 -16.21
CA ARG A 6 21.52 11.37 -17.22
C ARG A 6 22.85 11.76 -16.58
N VAL A 7 22.83 12.69 -15.62
CA VAL A 7 24.06 13.14 -14.94
C VAL A 7 24.70 12.02 -14.12
N TRP A 8 23.90 11.10 -13.57
CA TRP A 8 24.39 9.90 -12.90
C TRP A 8 25.12 8.95 -13.86
N GLU A 9 24.54 8.70 -15.04
CA GLU A 9 25.15 7.90 -16.11
C GLU A 9 26.44 8.55 -16.62
N ASP A 10 26.42 9.86 -16.89
CA ASP A 10 27.60 10.64 -17.29
C ASP A 10 28.74 10.46 -16.28
N TYR A 11 28.48 10.54 -14.97
CA TYR A 11 29.48 10.32 -13.92
C TYR A 11 30.03 8.88 -13.90
N LYS A 12 29.15 7.90 -14.10
CA LYS A 12 29.50 6.48 -14.07
C LYS A 12 30.36 6.07 -15.27
N ASP A 13 30.09 6.63 -16.44
CA ASP A 13 30.74 6.27 -17.70
C ASP A 13 32.00 7.10 -17.98
N SER A 14 32.19 8.20 -17.26
CA SER A 14 33.39 9.05 -17.34
C SER A 14 34.58 8.48 -16.56
N SER A 15 35.79 8.92 -16.92
CA SER A 15 37.02 8.62 -16.18
C SER A 15 37.94 9.85 -16.07
N GLY A 16 38.93 9.81 -15.17
CA GLY A 16 39.93 10.88 -15.03
C GLY A 16 39.34 12.25 -14.69
N GLU A 17 39.80 13.30 -15.36
CA GLU A 17 39.33 14.68 -15.14
C GLU A 17 37.87 14.90 -15.52
N GLU A 18 37.36 14.15 -16.50
CA GLU A 18 35.96 14.23 -16.91
C GLU A 18 35.04 13.71 -15.79
N GLN A 19 35.44 12.61 -15.15
CA GLN A 19 34.70 12.09 -14.00
C GLN A 19 34.68 13.08 -12.82
N MET A 20 35.76 13.83 -12.58
CA MET A 20 35.76 14.86 -11.54
C MET A 20 34.77 15.99 -11.84
N ARG A 21 34.67 16.43 -13.10
CA ARG A 21 33.69 17.43 -13.53
C ARG A 21 32.25 16.90 -13.47
N ALA A 22 32.04 15.66 -13.90
CA ALA A 22 30.76 14.98 -13.83
C ALA A 22 30.32 14.79 -12.37
N ARG A 23 31.24 14.47 -11.46
CA ARG A 23 31.01 14.35 -10.01
C ARG A 23 30.44 15.63 -9.41
N ASP A 24 31.05 16.78 -9.71
CA ASP A 24 30.62 18.06 -9.15
C ASP A 24 29.24 18.48 -9.72
N THR A 25 28.98 18.15 -10.99
CA THR A 25 27.67 18.31 -11.63
C THR A 25 26.61 17.42 -11.00
N LEU A 26 26.94 16.15 -10.72
CA LEU A 26 26.08 15.19 -10.03
C LEU A 26 25.73 15.66 -8.62
N LYS A 27 26.74 16.09 -7.84
CA LYS A 27 26.53 16.65 -6.50
C LYS A 27 25.57 17.83 -6.55
N THR A 28 25.80 18.80 -7.43
CA THR A 28 24.96 19.99 -7.56
C THR A 28 23.52 19.63 -7.98
N THR A 29 23.38 18.71 -8.92
CA THR A 29 22.07 18.24 -9.40
C THR A 29 21.30 17.51 -8.30
N HIS A 30 21.98 16.67 -7.51
CA HIS A 30 21.39 16.00 -6.36
C HIS A 30 20.89 17.00 -5.30
N ILE A 31 21.69 18.01 -4.93
CA ILE A 31 21.29 19.06 -3.97
C ILE A 31 20.05 19.80 -4.46
N ALA A 32 20.07 20.24 -5.72
CA ALA A 32 18.97 20.99 -6.31
C ALA A 32 17.69 20.14 -6.32
N PHE A 33 17.79 18.89 -6.77
CA PHE A 33 16.63 18.01 -6.86
C PHE A 33 16.06 17.65 -5.48
N LEU A 34 16.92 17.31 -4.52
CA LEU A 34 16.51 17.06 -3.13
C LEU A 34 15.80 18.29 -2.52
N SER A 35 16.30 19.50 -2.79
CA SER A 35 15.69 20.75 -2.31
C SER A 35 14.30 20.99 -2.89
N VAL A 36 14.12 20.73 -4.19
CA VAL A 36 12.80 20.83 -4.86
C VAL A 36 11.82 19.81 -4.26
N VAL A 37 12.25 18.57 -4.05
CA VAL A 37 11.40 17.51 -3.49
C VAL A 37 11.01 17.83 -2.03
N ARG A 38 11.96 18.31 -1.20
CA ARG A 38 11.67 18.77 0.17
C ARG A 38 10.59 19.85 0.21
N ALA A 39 10.66 20.83 -0.70
CA ALA A 39 9.65 21.89 -0.79
C ALA A 39 8.30 21.41 -1.34
N ALA A 40 8.29 20.30 -2.08
CA ALA A 40 7.07 19.73 -2.66
C ALA A 40 6.27 18.87 -1.66
N VAL A 41 6.94 18.09 -0.81
CA VAL A 41 6.27 17.11 0.08
C VAL A 41 5.12 17.72 0.90
N PRO A 42 5.27 18.87 1.59
CA PRO A 42 4.19 19.43 2.42
C PRO A 42 2.92 19.75 1.63
N LYS A 43 3.04 20.05 0.33
CA LYS A 43 1.90 20.36 -0.54
C LYS A 43 0.96 19.17 -0.74
N PHE A 44 1.43 17.94 -0.51
CA PHE A 44 0.62 16.72 -0.57
C PHE A 44 0.05 16.32 0.80
N ARG A 45 0.32 17.10 1.86
CA ARG A 45 -0.08 16.81 3.25
C ARG A 45 -1.09 17.80 3.81
N VAL A 46 -1.73 18.60 2.96
CA VAL A 46 -2.75 19.57 3.37
C VAL A 46 -3.91 18.85 4.06
N GLN A 47 -4.08 19.07 5.36
CA GLN A 47 -4.94 18.26 6.24
C GLN A 47 -6.39 18.12 5.76
N ARG A 48 -6.95 19.20 5.22
CA ARG A 48 -8.31 19.27 4.67
C ARG A 48 -8.52 18.29 3.51
N PHE A 49 -7.48 18.04 2.72
CA PHE A 49 -7.54 17.21 1.53
C PHE A 49 -6.53 16.06 1.61
N ALA A 50 -6.13 15.58 2.79
CA ALA A 50 -5.03 14.63 2.89
C ALA A 50 -5.33 13.26 2.23
N VAL A 51 -6.60 12.84 2.18
CA VAL A 51 -7.00 11.51 1.68
C VAL A 51 -6.84 11.36 0.15
N PRO A 52 -7.41 12.22 -0.71
CA PRO A 52 -7.28 12.06 -2.18
C PRO A 52 -5.84 12.07 -2.74
N PRO A 53 -4.91 12.94 -2.31
CA PRO A 53 -3.54 13.00 -2.81
C PRO A 53 -2.62 11.99 -2.10
N LEU A 54 -3.12 11.15 -1.20
CA LEU A 54 -2.29 10.20 -0.46
C LEU A 54 -1.43 9.31 -1.38
N PRO A 55 -1.94 8.75 -2.51
CA PRO A 55 -1.09 8.06 -3.48
C PRO A 55 0.01 8.96 -4.08
N LEU A 56 -0.28 10.22 -4.37
CA LEU A 56 0.72 11.17 -4.90
C LEU A 56 1.77 11.52 -3.85
N PHE A 57 1.35 11.69 -2.59
CA PHE A 57 2.27 11.82 -1.47
C PHE A 57 3.23 10.64 -1.41
N SER A 58 2.74 9.41 -1.55
CA SER A 58 3.58 8.21 -1.51
C SER A 58 4.63 8.18 -2.61
N LEU A 59 4.29 8.61 -3.83
CA LEU A 59 5.25 8.71 -4.92
C LEU A 59 6.33 9.75 -4.61
N VAL A 60 5.95 10.93 -4.12
CA VAL A 60 6.90 12.00 -3.78
C VAL A 60 7.76 11.63 -2.57
N ALA A 61 7.18 10.99 -1.56
CA ALA A 61 7.89 10.46 -0.39
C ALA A 61 8.90 9.39 -0.80
N ASN A 62 8.53 8.49 -1.73
CA ASN A 62 9.45 7.48 -2.26
C ASN A 62 10.65 8.13 -2.97
N VAL A 63 10.42 9.12 -3.83
CA VAL A 63 11.50 9.89 -4.48
C VAL A 63 12.38 10.60 -3.44
N HIS A 64 11.77 11.22 -2.43
CA HIS A 64 12.52 11.92 -1.39
C HIS A 64 13.45 10.97 -0.62
N LEU A 65 12.92 9.83 -0.18
CA LEU A 65 13.67 8.85 0.59
C LEU A 65 14.74 8.15 -0.25
N MET A 66 14.49 7.93 -1.55
CA MET A 66 15.51 7.43 -2.48
C MET A 66 16.67 8.41 -2.63
N LEU A 67 16.41 9.72 -2.81
CA LEU A 67 17.47 10.73 -2.87
C LEU A 67 18.27 10.80 -1.55
N LEU A 68 17.60 10.73 -0.40
CA LEU A 68 18.29 10.65 0.89
C LEU A 68 19.14 9.38 1.01
N SER A 69 18.63 8.23 0.56
CA SER A 69 19.38 6.95 0.55
C SER A 69 20.61 7.01 -0.37
N ASP A 70 20.46 7.50 -1.60
CA ASP A 70 21.57 7.75 -2.52
C ASP A 70 22.63 8.63 -1.83
N GLY A 71 22.15 9.68 -1.15
CA GLY A 71 22.99 10.58 -0.37
C GLY A 71 23.73 9.92 0.78
N ILE A 72 23.14 8.95 1.45
CA ILE A 72 23.78 8.21 2.54
C ILE A 72 24.82 7.24 1.98
N ARG A 73 24.53 6.59 0.86
CA ARG A 73 25.33 5.48 0.31
C ARG A 73 26.49 5.93 -0.56
N HIS A 74 26.36 7.05 -1.27
CA HIS A 74 27.25 7.38 -2.38
C HIS A 74 27.85 8.79 -2.32
N CYS A 75 27.23 9.75 -1.62
CA CYS A 75 27.64 11.15 -1.71
C CYS A 75 29.05 11.47 -1.19
N ILE A 76 29.67 10.65 -0.33
CA ILE A 76 31.08 10.82 0.04
C ILE A 76 31.95 10.74 -1.23
N ALA A 77 31.70 9.73 -2.08
CA ALA A 77 32.38 9.61 -3.38
C ALA A 77 32.06 10.77 -4.32
N TRP A 78 30.89 11.41 -4.15
CA TRP A 78 30.49 12.60 -4.90
C TRP A 78 31.03 13.91 -4.33
N GLY A 79 31.91 13.86 -3.32
CA GLY A 79 32.53 15.04 -2.72
C GLY A 79 31.64 15.79 -1.71
N TYR A 80 30.66 15.12 -1.11
CA TYR A 80 29.97 15.67 0.07
C TYR A 80 30.86 15.57 1.30
N SER A 81 30.68 16.50 2.24
CA SER A 81 31.26 16.39 3.57
C SER A 81 30.49 15.35 4.39
N GLU A 82 31.18 14.73 5.35
CA GLU A 82 30.55 13.82 6.33
C GLU A 82 29.40 14.50 7.07
N LYS A 83 29.54 15.80 7.39
CA LYS A 83 28.48 16.60 8.01
C LYS A 83 27.18 16.58 7.18
N ASN A 84 27.28 16.71 5.86
CA ASN A 84 26.11 16.69 4.98
C ASN A 84 25.50 15.29 4.92
N VAL A 85 26.32 14.24 4.87
CA VAL A 85 25.86 12.84 4.91
C VAL A 85 25.14 12.54 6.22
N ASN A 86 25.71 12.96 7.36
CA ASN A 86 25.07 12.81 8.68
C ASN A 86 23.75 13.57 8.77
N THR A 87 23.66 14.75 8.15
CA THR A 87 22.41 15.52 8.08
C THR A 87 21.34 14.77 7.28
N MET A 88 21.69 14.21 6.11
CA MET A 88 20.77 13.39 5.31
C MET A 88 20.37 12.11 6.04
N SER A 89 21.30 11.46 6.75
CA SER A 89 21.01 10.29 7.58
C SER A 89 20.03 10.62 8.71
N ALA A 90 20.24 11.73 9.41
CA ALA A 90 19.32 12.18 10.46
C ALA A 90 17.93 12.52 9.91
N GLU A 91 17.86 13.17 8.74
CA GLU A 91 16.58 13.44 8.07
C GLU A 91 15.89 12.15 7.63
N PHE A 92 16.60 11.23 6.97
CA PHE A 92 16.05 9.94 6.58
C PHE A 92 15.46 9.22 7.79
N LYS A 93 16.24 9.09 8.87
CA LYS A 93 15.78 8.49 10.13
C LYS A 93 14.57 9.21 10.71
N LYS A 94 14.51 10.54 10.66
CA LYS A 94 13.33 11.30 11.12
C LYS A 94 12.10 11.01 10.25
N LYS A 95 12.27 10.87 8.93
CA LYS A 95 11.17 10.63 7.98
C LYS A 95 10.72 9.18 7.89
N THR A 96 11.55 8.25 8.34
CA THR A 96 11.26 6.82 8.40
C THR A 96 11.29 6.27 9.82
N ALA A 97 11.20 7.14 10.83
CA ALA A 97 11.38 6.77 12.23
C ALA A 97 10.43 5.63 12.57
N ILE A 98 11.05 4.49 12.91
CA ILE A 98 10.40 3.19 13.00
C ILE A 98 9.52 3.14 14.26
N TYR A 99 8.21 3.29 14.06
CA TYR A 99 7.20 2.52 14.81
C TYR A 99 7.12 1.06 14.34
N SER A 100 7.76 0.69 13.23
CA SER A 100 7.71 -0.66 12.65
C SER A 100 8.27 -1.76 13.58
N GLY A 101 9.18 -1.46 14.52
CA GLY A 101 9.65 -2.43 15.52
C GLY A 101 8.60 -2.69 16.60
N ALA A 102 8.17 -1.65 17.32
CA ALA A 102 7.22 -1.78 18.42
C ALA A 102 5.82 -2.23 17.98
N THR A 103 5.35 -1.80 16.80
CA THR A 103 4.06 -2.27 16.25
C THR A 103 4.13 -3.68 15.68
N ALA A 104 5.26 -4.11 15.11
CA ALA A 104 5.44 -5.50 14.72
C ALA A 104 5.52 -6.42 15.94
N THR A 105 6.26 -6.03 16.99
CA THR A 105 6.28 -6.75 18.26
C THR A 105 4.89 -6.79 18.92
N ALA A 106 4.13 -5.69 18.89
CA ALA A 106 2.77 -5.67 19.44
C ALA A 106 1.79 -6.57 18.67
N ILE A 107 1.97 -6.70 17.35
CA ILE A 107 1.17 -7.59 16.50
C ILE A 107 1.56 -9.06 16.69
N ASP A 108 2.85 -9.38 16.82
CA ASP A 108 3.33 -10.72 17.17
C ASP A 108 2.91 -11.15 18.58
N LEU A 109 2.73 -10.19 19.49
CA LEU A 109 2.24 -10.42 20.85
C LEU A 109 0.70 -10.42 20.97
N GLU A 110 -0.03 -10.41 19.84
CA GLU A 110 -1.51 -10.35 19.80
C GLU A 110 -2.12 -9.24 20.66
N ILE A 111 -1.41 -8.12 20.82
CA ILE A 111 -1.88 -7.01 21.65
C ILE A 111 -3.13 -6.42 20.99
N PRO A 112 -4.24 -6.25 21.74
CA PRO A 112 -5.48 -5.72 21.22
C PRO A 112 -5.28 -4.40 20.47
N THR A 113 -5.90 -4.29 19.30
CA THR A 113 -5.66 -3.18 18.35
C THR A 113 -5.94 -1.81 18.96
N ASN A 114 -6.89 -1.72 19.90
CA ASN A 114 -7.19 -0.51 20.66
C ASN A 114 -6.06 -0.06 21.59
N ILE A 115 -5.26 -0.99 22.12
CA ILE A 115 -4.06 -0.67 22.93
C ILE A 115 -2.95 -0.15 22.03
N VAL A 116 -2.77 -0.78 20.87
CA VAL A 116 -1.80 -0.30 19.86
C VAL A 116 -2.18 1.10 19.38
N ASP A 117 -3.47 1.37 19.17
CA ASP A 117 -3.99 2.69 18.82
C ASP A 117 -3.82 3.69 19.98
N THR A 118 -4.03 3.28 21.23
CA THR A 118 -3.75 4.11 22.41
C THR A 118 -2.26 4.46 22.52
N TRP A 119 -1.37 3.54 22.15
CA TRP A 119 0.07 3.79 22.11
C TRP A 119 0.47 4.70 20.94
N LYS A 120 -0.22 4.61 19.79
CA LYS A 120 -0.05 5.55 18.67
C LYS A 120 -0.43 6.97 19.08
N ASP A 121 -1.52 7.13 19.83
CA ASP A 121 -2.01 8.44 20.29
C ASP A 121 -1.12 9.01 21.39
N ALA A 122 -0.81 8.24 22.44
CA ALA A 122 0.03 8.68 23.56
C ALA A 122 1.45 9.08 23.15
N TYR A 123 2.00 8.49 22.09
CA TYR A 123 3.31 8.89 21.58
C TYR A 123 3.28 10.03 20.58
N SER A 124 2.18 10.19 19.83
CA SER A 124 1.96 11.41 19.04
C SER A 124 1.97 12.63 19.96
N ASP A 125 1.46 12.49 21.19
CA ASP A 125 1.50 13.51 22.24
C ASP A 125 2.90 13.72 22.84
N LEU A 126 3.75 12.68 22.91
CA LEU A 126 5.13 12.76 23.44
C LEU A 126 6.16 13.28 22.42
N ALA A 127 5.85 13.22 21.12
CA ALA A 127 6.73 13.70 20.05
C ALA A 127 6.66 15.23 19.84
N VAL A 128 5.77 15.92 20.56
CA VAL A 128 5.75 17.38 20.65
C VAL A 128 6.91 17.82 21.55
N PRO A 129 7.94 18.54 21.05
CA PRO A 129 8.91 19.14 21.94
C PRO A 129 8.19 20.14 22.83
N ALA A 130 8.53 20.13 24.12
CA ALA A 130 8.25 21.24 25.03
C ALA A 130 9.01 22.50 24.56
N SER A 131 8.53 23.13 23.48
CA SER A 131 8.83 24.50 23.12
C SER A 131 7.49 25.20 22.99
N GLY A 132 7.18 25.99 24.01
CA GLY A 132 5.97 26.80 24.07
C GLY A 132 5.86 27.69 22.85
N SER A 133 4.95 27.32 21.96
CA SER A 133 4.31 28.21 21.02
C SER A 133 2.84 27.84 21.04
N ALA A 134 2.06 28.58 21.81
CA ALA A 134 0.62 28.56 21.69
C ALA A 134 0.27 28.99 20.25
N GLY A 135 -0.11 28.02 19.41
CA GLY A 135 -0.39 28.25 18.01
C GLY A 135 -0.91 26.99 17.30
N ASN A 136 -2.22 26.78 17.39
CA ASN A 136 -3.13 26.30 16.35
C ASN A 136 -2.88 24.93 15.65
N GLU A 137 -3.80 24.00 15.90
CA GLU A 137 -4.18 22.79 15.12
C GLU A 137 -3.10 21.70 14.90
N GLU A 138 -3.45 20.45 15.23
CA GLU A 138 -2.67 19.23 14.99
C GLU A 138 -2.19 19.10 13.53
N GLY A 139 -1.01 19.63 13.23
CA GLY A 139 -0.41 19.60 11.90
C GLY A 139 0.16 18.23 11.54
N TYR A 140 0.03 17.84 10.27
CA TYR A 140 0.66 16.61 9.76
C TYR A 140 2.17 16.75 9.56
N ASP A 141 2.74 17.95 9.65
CA ASP A 141 4.12 18.21 9.22
C ASP A 141 5.19 17.49 10.04
N ASP A 142 4.91 17.24 11.32
CA ASP A 142 5.85 16.59 12.24
C ASP A 142 5.83 15.06 12.19
N LEU A 143 4.81 14.45 11.58
CA LEU A 143 4.74 12.99 11.45
C LEU A 143 5.79 12.48 10.47
N ASP A 144 6.40 11.33 10.78
CA ASP A 144 7.14 10.54 9.81
C ASP A 144 6.21 10.07 8.67
N TYR A 145 6.80 9.63 7.56
CA TYR A 145 6.03 9.33 6.36
C TYR A 145 5.15 8.10 6.50
N ALA A 146 5.60 7.06 7.22
CA ALA A 146 4.81 5.85 7.41
C ALA A 146 3.62 6.10 8.35
N THR A 147 3.84 6.83 9.44
CA THR A 147 2.78 7.23 10.39
C THR A 147 1.75 8.13 9.74
N TYR A 148 2.18 9.14 8.97
CA TYR A 148 1.27 9.98 8.20
C TYR A 148 0.44 9.16 7.21
N ALA A 149 1.10 8.30 6.43
CA ALA A 149 0.45 7.42 5.47
C ALA A 149 -0.66 6.60 6.12
N TYR A 150 -0.34 5.90 7.21
CA TYR A 150 -1.31 5.05 7.91
C TYR A 150 -2.46 5.85 8.54
N LYS A 151 -2.16 6.99 9.20
CA LYS A 151 -3.18 7.86 9.82
C LYS A 151 -4.17 8.39 8.78
N VAL A 152 -3.67 8.85 7.63
CA VAL A 152 -4.53 9.36 6.54
C VAL A 152 -5.31 8.24 5.85
N TYR A 153 -4.71 7.06 5.67
CA TYR A 153 -5.41 5.89 5.15
C TYR A 153 -6.60 5.50 6.04
N ARG A 154 -6.40 5.42 7.37
CA ARG A 154 -7.48 5.12 8.33
C ARG A 154 -8.57 6.19 8.31
N LYS A 155 -8.19 7.47 8.24
CA LYS A 155 -9.12 8.59 8.08
C LYS A 155 -9.97 8.43 6.81
N GLY A 156 -9.35 8.14 5.67
CA GLY A 156 -10.07 7.94 4.42
C GLY A 156 -10.94 6.68 4.43
N ARG A 157 -10.52 5.63 5.13
CA ARG A 157 -11.31 4.41 5.33
C ARG A 157 -12.61 4.72 6.09
N GLY A 158 -12.54 5.56 7.12
CA GLY A 158 -13.72 6.06 7.84
C GLY A 158 -14.63 6.99 7.01
N GLN A 159 -14.21 7.40 5.81
CA GLN A 159 -14.99 8.21 4.88
C GLN A 159 -15.55 7.39 3.70
N VAL A 160 -15.28 6.08 3.64
CA VAL A 160 -15.77 5.19 2.59
C VAL A 160 -17.30 5.19 2.61
N LYS A 161 -17.89 5.52 1.46
CA LYS A 161 -19.34 5.42 1.27
C LYS A 161 -19.66 4.06 0.66
N PRO A 162 -20.48 3.23 1.33
CA PRO A 162 -20.94 1.96 0.78
C PRO A 162 -21.51 2.12 -0.64
N TYR A 163 -21.20 1.19 -1.54
CA TYR A 163 -21.84 1.17 -2.84
C TYR A 163 -23.34 0.89 -2.69
N ARG A 164 -24.13 1.51 -3.56
CA ARG A 164 -25.54 1.14 -3.70
C ARG A 164 -25.61 -0.25 -4.34
N ALA A 165 -26.34 -1.16 -3.71
CA ALA A 165 -26.63 -2.45 -4.31
C ALA A 165 -27.35 -2.25 -5.65
N LYS A 166 -26.88 -2.93 -6.70
CA LYS A 166 -27.54 -2.94 -8.01
C LYS A 166 -28.83 -3.76 -8.01
N LEU A 167 -29.02 -4.60 -7.00
CA LEU A 167 -30.17 -5.48 -6.83
C LEU A 167 -31.00 -4.99 -5.64
N ASN A 168 -32.32 -5.13 -5.72
CA ASN A 168 -33.20 -4.87 -4.59
C ASN A 168 -32.99 -5.93 -3.52
N ASP A 169 -32.79 -5.53 -2.27
CA ASP A 169 -32.47 -6.42 -1.16
C ASP A 169 -33.66 -7.31 -0.74
N ALA A 170 -34.90 -6.86 -0.97
CA ALA A 170 -36.10 -7.66 -0.73
C ALA A 170 -36.07 -8.99 -1.51
N ASP A 171 -35.61 -8.95 -2.76
CA ASP A 171 -35.48 -10.12 -3.64
C ASP A 171 -34.07 -10.73 -3.61
N ASN A 172 -33.11 -10.05 -2.98
CA ASN A 172 -31.68 -10.38 -3.03
C ASN A 172 -30.99 -10.15 -1.69
N ARG A 173 -31.57 -10.70 -0.61
CA ARG A 173 -31.13 -10.51 0.77
C ARG A 173 -29.60 -10.61 0.89
N GLY A 174 -28.99 -9.54 1.42
CA GLY A 174 -27.54 -9.44 1.66
C GLY A 174 -26.77 -8.70 0.55
N SER A 175 -27.41 -8.37 -0.57
CA SER A 175 -26.80 -7.59 -1.65
C SER A 175 -26.30 -6.22 -1.20
N THR A 176 -27.00 -5.58 -0.26
CA THR A 176 -26.57 -4.33 0.37
C THR A 176 -25.29 -4.53 1.20
N ALA A 177 -25.23 -5.59 2.01
CA ALA A 177 -24.05 -5.89 2.82
C ALA A 177 -22.82 -6.23 1.94
N ALA A 178 -23.01 -7.02 0.88
CA ALA A 178 -21.95 -7.34 -0.07
C ALA A 178 -21.46 -6.09 -0.82
N ALA A 179 -22.36 -5.20 -1.22
CA ALA A 179 -22.00 -3.92 -1.85
C ALA A 179 -21.22 -2.99 -0.89
N ALA A 180 -21.60 -2.97 0.39
CA ALA A 180 -20.90 -2.22 1.42
C ALA A 180 -19.48 -2.74 1.64
N LEU A 181 -19.29 -4.04 1.89
CA LEU A 181 -17.97 -4.63 2.08
C LEU A 181 -17.08 -4.49 0.83
N ARG A 182 -17.66 -4.48 -0.37
CA ARG A 182 -16.92 -4.23 -1.60
C ARG A 182 -16.34 -2.82 -1.68
N ALA A 183 -17.05 -1.81 -1.19
CA ALA A 183 -16.52 -0.44 -1.16
C ALA A 183 -15.26 -0.34 -0.28
N TYR A 184 -15.25 -1.04 0.86
CA TYR A 184 -14.06 -1.12 1.71
C TYR A 184 -12.93 -1.93 1.06
N ALA A 185 -13.25 -3.07 0.44
CA ALA A 185 -12.25 -3.90 -0.25
C ALA A 185 -11.56 -3.14 -1.39
N ASP A 186 -12.32 -2.38 -2.19
CA ASP A 186 -11.78 -1.56 -3.27
C ASP A 186 -10.90 -0.42 -2.73
N TYR A 187 -11.32 0.25 -1.64
CA TYR A 187 -10.53 1.29 -1.00
C TYR A 187 -9.22 0.73 -0.40
N ASP A 188 -9.31 -0.34 0.38
CA ASP A 188 -8.17 -0.98 1.04
C ASP A 188 -7.19 -1.50 -0.03
N SER A 189 -7.67 -2.19 -1.06
CA SER A 189 -6.85 -2.66 -2.18
C SER A 189 -6.18 -1.50 -2.91
N GLY A 190 -6.92 -0.42 -3.21
CA GLY A 190 -6.38 0.77 -3.86
C GLY A 190 -5.25 1.42 -3.05
N MET A 191 -5.44 1.56 -1.75
CA MET A 191 -4.44 2.17 -0.85
C MET A 191 -3.24 1.26 -0.59
N VAL A 192 -3.45 -0.07 -0.50
CA VAL A 192 -2.34 -1.03 -0.40
C VAL A 192 -1.46 -0.97 -1.64
N MET A 193 -2.07 -1.04 -2.83
CA MET A 193 -1.36 -1.05 -4.11
C MET A 193 -0.54 0.23 -4.35
N ASN A 194 -1.08 1.38 -3.97
CA ASN A 194 -0.51 2.68 -4.35
C ASN A 194 0.20 3.42 -3.20
N MET A 195 0.13 2.91 -1.97
CA MET A 195 0.72 3.59 -0.82
C MET A 195 1.32 2.63 0.22
N LEU A 196 0.53 1.72 0.81
CA LEU A 196 0.99 1.02 2.03
C LEU A 196 2.18 0.11 1.71
N ASN A 197 2.18 -0.52 0.54
CA ASN A 197 3.33 -1.33 0.12
C ASN A 197 4.64 -0.52 0.05
N TYR A 198 4.57 0.75 -0.35
CA TYR A 198 5.75 1.63 -0.34
C TYR A 198 6.17 1.99 1.08
N ALA A 199 5.20 2.30 1.94
CA ALA A 199 5.44 2.69 3.32
C ALA A 199 6.13 1.60 4.16
N GLU A 200 5.85 0.32 3.89
CA GLU A 200 6.45 -0.81 4.61
C GLU A 200 7.97 -0.88 4.43
N TYR A 201 8.49 -0.62 3.21
CA TYR A 201 9.93 -0.78 2.95
C TYR A 201 10.74 0.52 3.10
N TRP A 202 10.08 1.68 3.20
CA TRP A 202 10.74 2.99 3.31
C TRP A 202 11.88 3.05 4.36
N PRO A 203 11.72 2.49 5.57
CA PRO A 203 12.80 2.52 6.57
C PRO A 203 14.06 1.76 6.17
N TYR A 204 13.98 0.86 5.18
CA TYR A 204 15.07 -0.01 4.78
C TYR A 204 15.79 0.48 3.51
N LEU A 205 15.33 1.59 2.91
CA LEU A 205 15.89 2.11 1.67
C LEU A 205 17.37 2.50 1.78
N ALA A 206 17.86 2.84 2.97
CA ALA A 206 19.27 3.19 3.21
C ALA A 206 20.23 1.99 3.24
N GLY A 207 19.71 0.75 3.11
CA GLY A 207 20.52 -0.47 3.07
C GLY A 207 20.36 -1.39 4.28
N ASP A 208 19.53 -1.01 5.25
CA ASP A 208 19.19 -1.88 6.37
C ASP A 208 18.48 -3.15 5.89
N LYS A 209 18.77 -4.30 6.51
CA LYS A 209 18.11 -5.55 6.16
C LYS A 209 16.63 -5.48 6.53
N MET A 210 15.77 -5.73 5.54
CA MET A 210 14.33 -5.79 5.77
C MET A 210 13.96 -7.04 6.59
N PRO A 211 13.22 -6.90 7.71
CA PRO A 211 12.83 -8.02 8.55
C PRO A 211 11.69 -8.82 7.92
N GLU A 212 11.55 -10.09 8.32
CA GLU A 212 10.58 -11.03 7.74
C GLU A 212 9.13 -10.56 7.87
N TYR A 213 8.76 -9.89 8.97
CA TYR A 213 7.40 -9.36 9.14
C TYR A 213 7.08 -8.29 8.08
N VAL A 214 8.06 -7.49 7.63
CA VAL A 214 7.85 -6.48 6.56
C VAL A 214 7.70 -7.15 5.20
N LEU A 215 8.48 -8.22 4.95
CA LEU A 215 8.30 -9.06 3.77
C LEU A 215 6.91 -9.70 3.74
N LYS A 216 6.45 -10.25 4.87
CA LYS A 216 5.10 -10.82 5.03
C LYS A 216 4.01 -9.77 4.78
N ARG A 217 4.16 -8.55 5.29
CA ARG A 217 3.23 -7.43 5.03
C ARG A 217 3.25 -6.98 3.58
N SER A 218 4.41 -6.96 2.94
CA SER A 218 4.54 -6.63 1.53
C SER A 218 3.94 -7.72 0.64
N ASP A 219 3.88 -8.96 1.15
CA ASP A 219 3.20 -10.10 0.53
C ASP A 219 1.70 -10.20 0.84
N ARG A 220 1.11 -9.21 1.54
CA ARG A 220 -0.30 -9.29 1.98
C ARG A 220 -1.27 -9.52 0.82
N GLU A 221 -2.34 -10.24 1.11
CA GLU A 221 -3.45 -10.42 0.17
C GLU A 221 -4.35 -9.18 0.16
N ILE A 222 -4.71 -8.72 -1.03
CA ILE A 222 -5.71 -7.69 -1.28
C ILE A 222 -6.96 -8.34 -1.87
N PHE A 223 -8.14 -7.78 -1.60
CA PHE A 223 -9.41 -8.44 -1.90
C PHE A 223 -10.29 -7.61 -2.83
N PHE A 224 -10.95 -8.30 -3.75
CA PHE A 224 -11.99 -7.76 -4.61
C PHE A 224 -13.29 -8.53 -4.41
N GLY A 225 -14.39 -7.81 -4.27
CA GLY A 225 -15.69 -8.37 -3.86
C GLY A 225 -16.04 -7.99 -2.42
N PRO A 226 -17.04 -8.61 -1.79
CA PRO A 226 -17.82 -9.74 -2.30
C PRO A 226 -18.63 -9.36 -3.53
N TYR A 227 -18.56 -10.18 -4.58
CA TYR A 227 -19.45 -10.12 -5.73
C TYR A 227 -20.66 -11.03 -5.48
N GLY A 228 -21.88 -10.56 -5.77
CA GLY A 228 -23.10 -11.29 -5.44
C GLY A 228 -23.80 -10.75 -4.19
N ARG A 229 -24.43 -11.63 -3.41
CA ARG A 229 -25.38 -11.25 -2.34
C ARG A 229 -24.93 -11.61 -0.93
N HIS A 230 -23.84 -12.35 -0.76
CA HIS A 230 -23.42 -12.87 0.54
C HIS A 230 -22.01 -12.44 0.88
N THR A 231 -21.75 -12.30 2.17
CA THR A 231 -20.48 -11.82 2.73
C THR A 231 -19.73 -12.90 3.51
N THR A 232 -20.24 -14.14 3.58
CA THR A 232 -19.53 -15.23 4.25
C THR A 232 -18.12 -15.36 3.67
N ASN A 233 -17.13 -15.60 4.53
CA ASN A 233 -15.70 -15.62 4.21
C ASN A 233 -15.06 -14.25 3.91
N ALA A 234 -15.80 -13.13 3.97
CA ALA A 234 -15.16 -11.82 4.06
C ALA A 234 -14.52 -11.68 5.45
N THR A 235 -13.22 -11.39 5.46
CA THR A 235 -12.41 -11.27 6.68
C THR A 235 -12.21 -9.80 7.11
N TRP A 236 -12.91 -8.87 6.47
CA TRP A 236 -12.88 -7.43 6.75
C TRP A 236 -14.29 -6.89 7.03
N SER A 237 -14.34 -5.70 7.61
CA SER A 237 -15.57 -5.01 7.98
C SER A 237 -15.42 -3.49 7.83
N GLU A 238 -16.48 -2.74 8.15
CA GLU A 238 -16.40 -1.27 8.26
C GLU A 238 -15.38 -0.82 9.32
N SER A 239 -15.19 -1.58 10.40
CA SER A 239 -14.27 -1.25 11.49
C SER A 239 -12.88 -1.88 11.36
N GLY A 240 -12.73 -2.94 10.57
CA GLY A 240 -11.52 -3.75 10.51
C GLY A 240 -11.05 -4.05 9.08
N GLU A 241 -9.74 -3.99 8.89
CA GLU A 241 -9.04 -4.41 7.67
C GLU A 241 -8.93 -5.94 7.63
N ALA A 242 -8.69 -6.51 6.45
CA ALA A 242 -8.42 -7.94 6.36
C ALA A 242 -7.11 -8.30 7.08
N PRO A 243 -7.06 -9.41 7.84
CA PRO A 243 -5.85 -9.84 8.52
C PRO A 243 -4.77 -10.26 7.51
N ILE A 244 -3.51 -10.07 7.90
CA ILE A 244 -2.36 -10.49 7.09
C ILE A 244 -2.10 -11.97 7.35
N THR A 245 -2.31 -12.79 6.32
CA THR A 245 -2.17 -14.25 6.40
C THR A 245 -0.93 -14.73 5.67
N ASP A 246 -0.51 -15.97 5.93
CA ASP A 246 0.54 -16.62 5.14
C ASP A 246 0.04 -16.98 3.74
N ARG A 247 0.99 -17.09 2.81
CA ARG A 247 0.69 -17.39 1.41
C ARG A 247 0.24 -18.85 1.27
N GLY A 248 -0.96 -19.04 0.72
CA GLY A 248 -1.45 -20.35 0.29
C GLY A 248 -0.83 -20.84 -1.04
N PRO A 249 -1.14 -22.07 -1.47
CA PRO A 249 -0.66 -22.62 -2.74
C PRO A 249 -1.05 -21.77 -3.97
N ARG A 250 -0.26 -21.86 -5.04
CA ARG A 250 -0.36 -20.99 -6.23
C ARG A 250 -1.73 -21.11 -6.94
N ILE A 251 -2.42 -19.99 -7.09
CA ILE A 251 -3.61 -19.81 -7.95
C ILE A 251 -3.25 -18.74 -9.02
N THR A 252 -3.99 -18.62 -10.13
CA THR A 252 -3.52 -17.85 -11.33
C THR A 252 -4.34 -16.61 -11.73
N SER A 253 -5.68 -16.59 -11.86
CA SER A 253 -6.53 -15.36 -12.00
C SER A 253 -8.03 -15.68 -12.07
N ALA A 254 -8.99 -14.76 -11.78
CA ALA A 254 -10.44 -15.02 -11.86
C ALA A 254 -11.29 -13.86 -12.44
N VAL A 255 -12.41 -14.20 -13.09
CA VAL A 255 -13.41 -13.31 -13.73
C VAL A 255 -14.83 -13.77 -13.38
N TYR A 256 -15.75 -12.88 -12.99
CA TYR A 256 -17.11 -13.22 -12.44
C TYR A 256 -18.30 -12.81 -13.32
N TYR A 257 -19.45 -13.53 -13.22
CA TYR A 257 -20.75 -13.18 -13.85
C TYR A 257 -22.00 -13.43 -12.95
N GLY A 258 -22.95 -12.47 -12.85
CA GLY A 258 -24.40 -12.74 -12.60
C GLY A 258 -25.02 -12.47 -11.20
N GLN A 259 -26.35 -12.60 -11.10
CA GLN A 259 -27.19 -12.47 -9.87
C GLN A 259 -27.10 -13.73 -8.97
N LYS A 260 -26.85 -14.86 -9.64
CA LYS A 260 -26.24 -16.12 -9.19
C LYS A 260 -24.98 -16.25 -10.07
N LEU A 261 -23.87 -16.76 -9.55
CA LEU A 261 -22.60 -16.88 -10.28
C LEU A 261 -22.79 -17.80 -11.49
N GLY A 262 -23.06 -17.21 -12.66
CA GLY A 262 -23.44 -17.93 -13.86
C GLY A 262 -22.23 -18.58 -14.53
N LYS A 263 -21.10 -17.86 -14.56
CA LYS A 263 -19.82 -18.31 -15.13
C LYS A 263 -18.67 -17.73 -14.32
N VAL A 264 -17.54 -18.42 -14.28
CA VAL A 264 -16.22 -17.85 -13.95
C VAL A 264 -15.21 -18.32 -15.00
N LYS A 265 -14.29 -17.42 -15.36
CA LYS A 265 -13.17 -17.74 -16.25
C LYS A 265 -11.86 -17.40 -15.54
N PHE A 266 -10.98 -18.38 -15.43
CA PHE A 266 -9.64 -18.24 -14.90
C PHE A 266 -8.65 -18.26 -16.06
N TRP A 267 -7.72 -17.31 -16.11
CA TRP A 267 -6.62 -17.33 -17.07
C TRP A 267 -5.32 -17.68 -16.35
N ASN A 268 -4.50 -18.55 -16.93
CA ASN A 268 -3.13 -18.72 -16.48
C ASN A 268 -2.18 -17.85 -17.30
N ASN A 269 -0.91 -17.83 -16.88
CA ASN A 269 0.18 -17.09 -17.52
C ASN A 269 0.62 -17.65 -18.88
N ASN A 270 -0.05 -18.69 -19.39
CA ASN A 270 0.19 -19.29 -20.72
C ASN A 270 -0.98 -19.02 -21.69
N ASP A 271 -1.77 -17.98 -21.42
CA ASP A 271 -3.00 -17.63 -22.17
C ASP A 271 -4.02 -18.78 -22.28
N LYS A 272 -3.93 -19.77 -21.39
CA LYS A 272 -4.94 -20.83 -21.30
C LYS A 272 -6.00 -20.43 -20.29
N ALA A 273 -7.24 -20.69 -20.65
CA ALA A 273 -8.37 -20.43 -19.77
C ALA A 273 -9.01 -21.70 -19.25
N LEU A 274 -9.37 -21.68 -17.96
CA LEU A 274 -10.31 -22.60 -17.37
C LEU A 274 -11.65 -21.86 -17.21
N GLU A 275 -12.73 -22.43 -17.76
CA GLU A 275 -14.06 -21.86 -17.64
C GLU A 275 -14.96 -22.81 -16.84
N CYS A 276 -15.73 -22.25 -15.89
CA CYS A 276 -16.72 -22.98 -15.11
C CYS A 276 -18.06 -22.25 -15.19
N GLY A 277 -19.15 -22.96 -15.51
CA GLY A 277 -20.50 -22.41 -15.66
C GLY A 277 -20.85 -21.87 -17.07
N SER A 278 -22.02 -21.24 -17.20
CA SER A 278 -22.60 -20.75 -18.45
C SER A 278 -23.06 -19.29 -18.34
N ARG A 279 -22.84 -18.49 -19.40
CA ARG A 279 -23.29 -17.08 -19.45
C ARG A 279 -24.81 -16.92 -19.51
N LYS A 280 -25.59 -18.01 -19.67
CA LYS A 280 -27.06 -17.99 -19.86
C LYS A 280 -27.83 -17.14 -18.83
N HIS A 281 -27.29 -16.96 -17.62
CA HIS A 281 -27.94 -16.21 -16.53
C HIS A 281 -27.08 -15.04 -15.98
N GLY A 282 -26.03 -14.62 -16.72
CA GLY A 282 -25.11 -13.57 -16.28
C GLY A 282 -25.22 -12.29 -17.10
N SER A 283 -25.75 -11.21 -16.53
CA SER A 283 -25.87 -9.90 -17.18
C SER A 283 -24.69 -8.95 -16.93
N TYR A 284 -23.71 -9.34 -16.11
CA TYR A 284 -22.59 -8.49 -15.70
C TYR A 284 -21.24 -9.16 -15.99
N TYR A 285 -20.29 -8.37 -16.50
CA TYR A 285 -18.90 -8.74 -16.76
C TYR A 285 -17.97 -7.85 -15.93
N GLY A 286 -16.97 -8.46 -15.28
CA GLY A 286 -15.94 -7.72 -14.55
C GLY A 286 -14.61 -8.48 -14.55
N TYR A 287 -13.52 -7.74 -14.76
CA TYR A 287 -12.16 -8.21 -14.58
C TYR A 287 -11.65 -7.70 -13.24
N ALA A 288 -10.98 -8.55 -12.46
CA ALA A 288 -10.62 -8.23 -11.09
C ALA A 288 -9.12 -8.36 -10.79
N ALA A 289 -8.28 -8.73 -11.76
CA ALA A 289 -6.84 -8.87 -11.50
C ALA A 289 -6.14 -7.52 -11.67
N PRO A 290 -5.59 -6.92 -10.61
CA PRO A 290 -4.80 -5.71 -10.76
C PRO A 290 -3.46 -6.01 -11.47
N PRO A 291 -2.93 -5.09 -12.29
CA PRO A 291 -1.60 -5.24 -12.89
C PRO A 291 -0.52 -5.50 -11.83
N GLY A 292 0.38 -6.46 -12.08
CA GLY A 292 1.44 -6.83 -11.14
C GLY A 292 1.01 -7.78 -10.01
N TYR A 293 -0.27 -8.13 -9.94
CA TYR A 293 -0.83 -9.06 -8.95
C TYR A 293 -1.32 -10.35 -9.59
N ARG A 294 -1.35 -11.42 -8.80
CA ARG A 294 -1.86 -12.73 -9.18
C ARG A 294 -2.90 -13.20 -8.17
N LEU A 295 -3.91 -13.91 -8.65
CA LEU A 295 -4.96 -14.46 -7.79
C LEU A 295 -4.38 -15.54 -6.91
N THR A 296 -4.62 -15.48 -5.62
CA THR A 296 -4.10 -16.41 -4.63
C THR A 296 -5.20 -17.10 -3.83
N SER A 297 -6.41 -16.55 -3.84
CA SER A 297 -7.55 -17.16 -3.17
C SER A 297 -8.86 -16.86 -3.91
N VAL A 298 -9.79 -17.81 -3.82
CA VAL A 298 -11.18 -17.67 -4.30
C VAL A 298 -12.07 -18.24 -3.22
N HIS A 299 -12.93 -17.40 -2.65
CA HIS A 299 -13.87 -17.85 -1.64
C HIS A 299 -15.28 -17.77 -2.19
N ILE A 300 -16.02 -18.87 -2.09
CA ILE A 300 -17.47 -18.86 -2.32
C ILE A 300 -18.12 -18.27 -1.06
N THR A 301 -18.94 -17.24 -1.23
CA THR A 301 -19.64 -16.61 -0.10
C THR A 301 -20.98 -17.27 0.21
N LYS A 302 -21.56 -18.00 -0.74
CA LYS A 302 -22.63 -18.96 -0.47
C LYS A 302 -22.79 -19.93 -1.63
N TRP A 303 -23.05 -21.20 -1.31
CA TRP A 303 -23.55 -22.18 -2.28
C TRP A 303 -25.03 -22.45 -2.02
N GLU A 304 -25.88 -22.15 -2.99
CA GLU A 304 -27.30 -22.48 -2.95
C GLU A 304 -27.51 -23.91 -3.43
N ARG A 305 -28.20 -24.71 -2.61
CA ARG A 305 -28.48 -26.12 -2.90
C ARG A 305 -29.81 -26.29 -3.64
N PHE A 306 -30.70 -25.30 -3.55
CA PHE A 306 -32.00 -25.34 -4.23
C PHE A 306 -31.91 -24.95 -5.71
N THR A 307 -32.75 -25.59 -6.52
CA THR A 307 -32.67 -25.55 -7.99
C THR A 307 -32.86 -24.15 -8.58
N PRO A 308 -32.00 -23.69 -9.51
CA PRO A 308 -30.74 -24.34 -9.89
C PRO A 308 -29.68 -24.13 -8.79
N PRO A 309 -28.99 -25.20 -8.34
CA PRO A 309 -27.92 -25.08 -7.38
C PRO A 309 -26.77 -24.30 -8.00
N CYS A 310 -26.21 -23.35 -7.26
CA CYS A 310 -25.17 -22.47 -7.78
C CYS A 310 -24.48 -21.67 -6.67
N CYS A 311 -23.32 -21.12 -7.01
CA CYS A 311 -22.67 -20.11 -6.19
C CYS A 311 -23.45 -18.78 -6.24
N GLU A 312 -23.72 -18.15 -5.09
CA GLU A 312 -24.46 -16.87 -4.99
C GLU A 312 -23.54 -15.67 -4.67
N GLY A 313 -22.24 -15.92 -4.58
CA GLY A 313 -21.24 -14.88 -4.52
C GLY A 313 -19.82 -15.38 -4.33
N ILE A 314 -18.85 -14.54 -4.70
CA ILE A 314 -17.42 -14.83 -4.56
C ILE A 314 -16.62 -13.63 -4.07
N ILE A 315 -15.50 -13.95 -3.44
CA ILE A 315 -14.41 -13.04 -3.11
C ILE A 315 -13.16 -13.53 -3.84
N LEU A 316 -12.39 -12.59 -4.38
CA LEU A 316 -11.14 -12.86 -5.07
C LEU A 316 -10.00 -12.19 -4.30
N GLY A 317 -9.03 -12.98 -3.85
CA GLY A 317 -7.83 -12.48 -3.19
C GLY A 317 -6.62 -12.51 -4.11
N PHE A 318 -5.81 -11.46 -4.05
CA PHE A 318 -4.64 -11.29 -4.91
C PHE A 318 -3.42 -10.92 -4.08
N ARG A 319 -2.24 -11.40 -4.48
CA ARG A 319 -0.95 -10.97 -3.91
C ARG A 319 -0.03 -10.44 -5.00
N PRO A 320 0.99 -9.63 -4.65
CA PRO A 320 2.00 -9.22 -5.61
C PRO A 320 2.66 -10.43 -6.28
N SER A 321 3.05 -10.24 -7.53
CA SER A 321 3.74 -11.27 -8.33
C SER A 321 5.25 -11.25 -8.11
N ILE A 322 5.80 -10.12 -7.66
CA ILE A 322 7.24 -9.88 -7.47
C ILE A 322 7.75 -10.30 -6.08
N ILE A 323 6.87 -10.59 -5.13
CA ILE A 323 7.21 -10.99 -3.76
C ILE A 323 6.57 -12.35 -3.49
N GLU A 324 7.37 -13.31 -3.06
CA GLU A 324 6.94 -14.61 -2.52
C GLU A 324 7.58 -14.77 -1.15
N PHE A 325 6.87 -14.40 -0.08
CA PHE A 325 7.34 -14.70 1.27
C PHE A 325 6.93 -16.13 1.65
N THR A 326 7.90 -16.96 1.98
CA THR A 326 7.73 -18.28 2.58
C THR A 326 8.40 -18.26 3.95
N PRO A 327 7.69 -18.57 5.05
CA PRO A 327 8.31 -18.73 6.36
C PRO A 327 9.43 -19.77 6.28
N ASN A 328 10.57 -19.50 6.91
CA ASN A 328 11.68 -20.46 7.04
C ASN A 328 11.35 -21.57 8.03
#